data_AF-A0A1G8B994-F1
#
_entry.id   AF-A0A1G8B994-F1
#
_cell.length_a   1.000
_cell.length_b   1.000
_cell.length_c   1.000
_cell.angle_alpha   90.00
_cell.angle_beta   90.00
_cell.angle_gamma   90.00
#
_symmetry.space_group_name_H-M   'P 1'
#
loop_
_entity.id
_entity.type
_entity.pdbx_description
1 polymer ?
#
loop_
_entity_poly.entity_id
_entity_poly.type
_entity_poly.pdbx_seq_one_letter_code
_entity_poly.pdbx_strand_id
1 'polypeptide(L)'
;MGDFKKLNGRPQLKEGKRTKFINVRFTEDEYKEVAELEKELALSKTDLIRMRILSDAKKTVINAKELIKHLDTVGAEMGRIGNNINQLAKHANTLKLRGALNPTVVERFNQLFEDYIQIQQLLEVSLRKIIRAMGS
;
A
#
# COMPACT_ATOMS: atom_id res chain seq x y z
N MET A 1 -5.51 65.69 -26.21
CA MET A 1 -5.88 64.32 -25.78
C MET A 1 -5.00 63.34 -26.54
N GLY A 2 -4.19 62.58 -25.82
CA GLY A 2 -3.34 61.54 -26.40
C GLY A 2 -3.08 60.50 -25.32
N ASP A 3 -4.00 59.54 -25.21
CA ASP A 3 -3.91 58.44 -24.25
C ASP A 3 -2.76 57.51 -24.64
N PHE A 4 -1.69 57.52 -23.85
CA PHE A 4 -0.62 56.54 -23.94
C PHE A 4 -1.08 55.20 -23.35
N LYS A 5 -1.48 54.29 -24.22
CA LYS A 5 -1.81 52.91 -23.88
C LYS A 5 -0.55 52.17 -23.43
N LYS A 6 -0.40 51.92 -22.12
CA LYS A 6 0.73 51.15 -21.56
C LYS A 6 0.73 49.72 -22.12
N LEU A 7 1.79 49.36 -22.84
CA LEU A 7 2.03 48.00 -23.34
C LEU A 7 2.43 47.11 -22.16
N ASN A 8 1.47 46.35 -21.63
CA ASN A 8 1.71 45.36 -20.58
C ASN A 8 2.42 44.13 -21.18
N GLY A 9 3.74 44.22 -21.35
CA GLY A 9 4.57 43.18 -21.98
C GLY A 9 4.86 41.95 -21.13
N ARG A 10 4.40 41.88 -19.87
CA ARG A 10 4.57 40.69 -19.02
C ARG A 10 3.23 40.00 -18.79
N PRO A 11 3.09 38.70 -19.12
CA PRO A 11 1.91 37.92 -18.78
C PRO A 11 1.67 38.00 -17.26
N GLN A 12 0.44 38.27 -16.84
CA GLN A 12 0.06 38.19 -15.44
C GLN A 12 0.20 36.74 -14.98
N LEU A 13 0.91 36.51 -13.88
CA LEU A 13 1.10 35.18 -13.32
C LEU A 13 -0.27 34.56 -12.99
N LYS A 14 -0.63 33.49 -13.69
CA LYS A 14 -1.72 32.59 -13.30
C LYS A 14 -1.27 31.82 -12.07
N GLU A 15 -1.69 32.30 -10.90
CA GLU A 15 -1.61 31.70 -9.56
C GLU A 15 -0.22 31.25 -9.02
N GLY A 16 0.05 31.64 -7.77
CA GLY A 16 1.06 31.04 -6.89
C GLY A 16 2.49 30.97 -7.44
N LYS A 17 3.26 32.07 -7.32
CA LYS A 17 4.71 32.03 -7.60
C LYS A 17 5.36 30.93 -6.73
N ARG A 18 6.12 30.03 -7.36
CA ARG A 18 6.93 29.03 -6.65
C ARG A 18 8.05 29.77 -5.89
N THR A 19 7.90 29.91 -4.57
CA THR A 19 8.83 30.66 -3.70
C THR A 19 9.74 29.76 -2.86
N LYS A 20 9.47 28.46 -2.81
CA LYS A 20 10.24 27.47 -2.04
C LYS A 20 11.06 26.61 -2.99
N PHE A 21 12.28 26.27 -2.58
CA PHE A 21 13.21 25.42 -3.33
C PHE A 21 13.74 24.31 -2.42
N ILE A 22 14.17 23.22 -3.04
CA ILE A 22 14.83 22.09 -2.39
C ILE A 22 16.24 22.03 -2.97
N ASN A 23 17.26 22.07 -2.12
CA ASN A 23 18.64 21.84 -2.54
C ASN A 23 18.94 20.34 -2.43
N VAL A 24 19.35 19.73 -3.54
CA VAL A 24 19.75 18.32 -3.61
C VAL A 24 21.13 18.26 -4.26
N ARG A 25 22.00 17.41 -3.73
CA ARG A 25 23.31 17.13 -4.32
C ARG A 25 23.23 15.79 -5.06
N PHE A 26 23.84 15.73 -6.23
CA PHE A 26 23.97 14.53 -7.04
C PHE A 26 25.45 14.21 -7.19
N THR A 27 25.76 12.93 -7.27
CA THR A 27 27.01 12.45 -7.86
C THR A 27 27.01 12.69 -9.37
N GLU A 28 28.18 12.60 -10.00
CA GLU A 28 28.29 12.78 -11.45
C GLU A 28 27.46 11.76 -12.24
N ASP A 29 27.38 10.52 -11.76
CA ASP A 29 26.64 9.46 -12.45
C ASP A 29 25.13 9.67 -12.30
N GLU A 30 24.63 9.99 -11.10
CA GLU A 30 23.22 10.34 -10.90
C GLU A 30 22.81 11.57 -11.74
N TYR A 31 23.71 12.55 -11.90
CA TYR A 31 23.42 13.73 -12.71
C TYR A 31 23.32 13.39 -14.21
N LYS A 32 24.18 12.48 -14.71
CA LYS A 32 24.10 12.01 -16.10
C LYS A 32 22.78 11.33 -16.38
N GLU A 33 22.32 10.44 -15.50
CA GLU A 33 21.02 9.78 -15.64
C GLU A 33 19.88 10.79 -15.75
N VAL A 34 19.86 11.82 -14.89
CA VAL A 34 18.84 12.88 -14.95
C VAL A 34 18.95 13.70 -16.24
N ALA A 35 20.16 13.93 -16.75
CA ALA A 35 20.38 14.66 -18.01
C ALA A 35 19.98 13.86 -19.25
N GLU A 36 20.13 12.54 -19.23
CA GLU A 36 19.65 11.65 -20.28
C GLU A 36 18.12 11.63 -20.32
N LEU A 37 17.47 11.49 -19.16
CA LEU A 37 16.01 11.53 -19.04
C LEU A 37 15.40 12.85 -19.53
N GLU A 38 16.07 13.99 -19.32
CA GLU A 38 15.64 15.29 -19.87
C GLU A 38 15.62 15.29 -21.40
N LYS A 39 16.65 14.70 -22.04
CA LYS A 39 16.74 14.62 -23.50
C LYS A 39 15.65 13.71 -24.08
N GLU A 40 15.37 12.59 -23.43
CA GLU A 40 14.37 11.62 -23.88
C GLU A 40 12.94 12.16 -23.75
N LEU A 41 12.65 12.85 -22.64
CA LEU A 41 11.28 13.26 -22.30
C LEU A 41 10.97 14.71 -22.71
N ALA A 42 11.94 15.46 -23.22
CA ALA A 42 11.82 16.90 -23.55
C ALA A 42 11.24 17.74 -22.40
N LEU A 43 11.53 17.35 -21.16
CA LEU A 43 11.08 17.98 -19.93
C LEU A 43 12.27 18.51 -19.16
N SER A 44 12.13 19.70 -18.56
CA SER A 44 13.20 20.25 -17.72
C SER A 44 13.50 19.31 -16.54
N LYS A 45 14.77 19.22 -16.12
CA LYS A 45 15.15 18.46 -14.90
C LYS A 45 14.27 18.81 -13.69
N THR A 46 13.89 20.09 -13.56
CA THR A 46 13.01 20.56 -12.47
C THR A 46 11.62 19.95 -12.58
N ASP A 47 11.04 19.93 -13.77
CA ASP A 47 9.71 19.36 -13.98
C ASP A 47 9.72 17.84 -13.89
N LEU A 48 10.80 17.17 -14.31
CA LEU A 48 11.00 15.74 -14.08
C LEU A 48 11.02 15.39 -12.60
N ILE A 49 11.84 16.09 -11.81
CA ILE A 49 11.94 15.89 -10.35
C ILE A 49 10.59 16.17 -9.70
N ARG A 50 9.91 17.26 -10.07
CA ARG A 50 8.59 17.58 -9.53
C ARG A 50 7.53 16.56 -9.94
N MET A 51 7.53 16.11 -11.18
CA MET A 51 6.58 15.12 -11.68
C MET A 51 6.78 13.80 -10.94
N ARG A 52 8.02 13.33 -10.78
CA ARG A 52 8.34 12.11 -10.04
C ARG A 52 7.91 12.24 -8.58
N ILE A 53 8.34 13.29 -7.88
CA ILE A 53 8.04 13.50 -6.46
C ILE A 53 6.54 13.71 -6.22
N LEU A 54 5.86 14.52 -7.04
CA LEU A 54 4.46 14.86 -6.79
C LEU A 54 3.47 13.83 -7.33
N SER A 55 3.83 13.08 -8.37
CA SER A 55 2.98 12.02 -8.95
C SER A 55 3.15 10.69 -8.22
N ASP A 56 4.39 10.25 -7.95
CA ASP A 56 4.63 8.95 -7.33
C ASP A 56 4.43 8.99 -5.82
N ALA A 57 4.83 10.05 -5.11
CA ALA A 57 4.67 10.08 -3.65
C ALA A 57 3.19 10.10 -3.24
N LYS A 58 2.32 10.82 -3.96
CA LYS A 58 0.89 10.83 -3.66
C LYS A 58 0.20 9.51 -4.03
N LYS A 59 0.47 8.94 -5.21
CA LYS A 59 -0.15 7.66 -5.61
C LYS A 59 0.31 6.50 -4.74
N THR A 60 1.60 6.44 -4.41
CA THR A 60 2.17 5.36 -3.58
C THR A 60 1.61 5.40 -2.15
N VAL A 61 1.53 6.59 -1.54
CA VAL A 61 0.97 6.76 -0.19
C VAL A 61 -0.54 6.49 -0.15
N ILE A 62 -1.29 6.89 -1.19
CA ILE A 62 -2.74 6.62 -1.28
C ILE A 62 -3.00 5.12 -1.48
N ASN A 63 -2.26 4.46 -2.37
CA ASN A 63 -2.39 3.02 -2.62
C ASN A 63 -2.02 2.20 -1.38
N ALA A 64 -0.96 2.60 -0.66
CA ALA A 64 -0.56 1.94 0.57
C ALA A 64 -1.64 1.99 1.66
N LYS A 65 -2.30 3.15 1.84
CA LYS A 65 -3.38 3.31 2.81
C LYS A 65 -4.62 2.49 2.47
N GLU A 66 -5.02 2.45 1.19
CA GLU A 66 -6.15 1.63 0.74
C GLU A 66 -5.85 0.13 0.90
N LEU A 67 -4.66 -0.30 0.53
CA LEU A 67 -4.24 -1.70 0.69
C LEU A 67 -4.26 -2.12 2.16
N ILE A 68 -3.71 -1.31 3.08
CA ILE A 68 -3.74 -1.59 4.52
C ILE A 68 -5.19 -1.75 5.02
N LYS A 69 -6.11 -0.87 4.58
CA LYS A 69 -7.53 -0.96 4.96
C LYS A 69 -8.20 -2.24 4.46
N HIS A 70 -7.88 -2.68 3.25
CA HIS A 70 -8.36 -3.96 2.73
C HIS A 70 -7.79 -5.13 3.52
N LEU A 71 -6.51 -5.09 3.88
CA LEU A 71 -5.86 -6.12 4.70
C LEU A 71 -6.44 -6.20 6.11
N ASP A 72 -6.73 -5.08 6.76
CA ASP A 72 -7.40 -5.05 8.07
C ASP A 72 -8.80 -5.70 8.01
N THR A 73 -9.54 -5.45 6.93
CA THR A 73 -10.86 -6.05 6.71
C THR A 73 -10.75 -7.57 6.57
N VAL A 74 -9.78 -8.05 5.79
CA VAL A 74 -9.51 -9.50 5.64
C VAL A 74 -9.11 -10.11 6.99
N GLY A 75 -8.21 -9.47 7.74
CA GLY A 75 -7.81 -9.93 9.07
C GLY A 75 -8.99 -10.04 10.05
N ALA A 76 -9.90 -9.07 10.04
CA ALA A 76 -11.10 -9.09 10.88
C ALA A 76 -12.08 -10.22 10.53
N GLU A 77 -12.28 -10.51 9.24
CA GLU A 77 -13.08 -11.65 8.78
C GLU A 77 -12.42 -12.98 9.16
N MET A 78 -11.09 -13.09 9.01
CA MET A 78 -10.36 -14.28 9.44
C MET A 78 -10.47 -14.52 10.95
N GLY A 79 -10.41 -13.47 11.77
CA GLY A 79 -10.64 -13.58 13.21
C GLY A 79 -12.04 -14.12 13.55
N ARG A 80 -13.07 -13.70 12.79
CA ARG A 80 -14.44 -14.24 12.93
C ARG A 80 -14.53 -15.71 12.52
N ILE A 81 -13.89 -16.08 11.41
CA ILE A 81 -13.82 -17.48 10.96
C ILE A 81 -13.13 -18.34 12.02
N GLY A 82 -11.98 -17.90 12.55
CA GLY A 82 -11.27 -18.62 13.61
C GLY A 82 -12.12 -18.84 14.86
N ASN A 83 -12.90 -17.84 15.27
CA ASN A 83 -13.84 -17.97 16.39
C ASN A 83 -14.94 -19.01 16.11
N ASN A 84 -15.53 -19.00 14.91
CA ASN A 84 -16.52 -19.98 14.51
C ASN A 84 -15.95 -21.40 14.52
N ILE A 85 -14.73 -21.59 14.02
CA ILE A 85 -14.14 -22.92 14.01
C ILE A 85 -13.78 -23.39 15.43
N ASN A 86 -13.31 -22.51 16.30
CA ASN A 86 -13.09 -22.86 17.71
C ASN A 86 -14.39 -23.28 18.42
N GLN A 87 -15.52 -22.67 18.07
CA GLN A 87 -16.84 -23.10 18.56
C GLN A 87 -17.21 -24.49 18.02
N LEU A 88 -17.01 -24.75 16.73
CA LEU A 88 -17.24 -26.06 16.11
C LEU A 88 -16.38 -27.14 16.77
N ALA A 89 -15.09 -26.87 17.03
CA ALA A 89 -14.19 -27.80 17.70
C ALA A 89 -14.66 -28.14 19.13
N LYS A 90 -15.09 -27.13 19.91
CA LYS A 90 -15.66 -27.36 21.25
C LYS A 90 -16.94 -28.19 21.19
N HIS A 91 -17.81 -27.92 20.21
CA HIS A 91 -19.05 -28.65 20.03
C HIS A 91 -18.82 -30.11 19.62
N ALA A 92 -17.87 -30.34 18.73
CA ALA A 92 -17.43 -31.67 18.32
C ALA A 92 -16.81 -32.46 19.50
N ASN A 93 -15.98 -31.83 20.31
CA ASN A 93 -15.43 -32.45 21.53
C ASN A 93 -16.54 -32.85 22.52
N THR A 94 -17.58 -32.03 22.65
CA THR A 94 -18.75 -32.32 23.50
C THR A 94 -19.55 -33.52 22.97
N LEU A 95 -19.72 -33.62 21.66
CA LEU A 95 -20.40 -34.75 21.01
C LEU A 95 -19.57 -36.04 21.04
N LYS A 96 -18.23 -35.94 20.96
CA LYS A 96 -17.29 -37.07 21.13
C LYS A 96 -17.43 -37.69 22.51
N LEU A 97 -17.51 -36.87 23.57
CA LEU A 97 -17.73 -37.33 24.94
C LEU A 97 -19.08 -38.04 25.13
N ARG A 98 -20.07 -37.74 24.28
CA ARG A 98 -21.40 -38.39 24.27
C ARG A 98 -21.46 -39.65 23.39
N GLY A 99 -20.35 -40.06 22.76
CA GLY A 99 -20.28 -41.25 21.90
C GLY A 99 -21.03 -41.12 20.56
N ALA A 100 -21.45 -39.91 20.18
CA ALA A 100 -22.34 -39.67 19.04
C ALA A 100 -21.61 -39.34 17.72
N LEU A 101 -20.27 -39.42 17.70
CA LEU A 101 -19.46 -39.06 16.53
C LEU A 101 -18.62 -40.21 16.02
N ASN A 102 -18.56 -40.35 14.69
CA ASN A 102 -17.68 -41.29 14.03
C ASN A 102 -16.20 -40.86 14.24
N PRO A 103 -15.36 -41.71 14.86
CA PRO A 103 -13.96 -41.37 15.17
C PRO A 103 -13.14 -40.95 13.95
N THR A 104 -13.35 -41.62 12.80
CA THR A 104 -12.63 -41.37 11.55
C THR A 104 -12.95 -39.98 10.97
N VAL A 105 -14.18 -39.50 11.16
CA VAL A 105 -14.58 -38.16 10.73
C VAL A 105 -13.95 -37.08 11.60
N VAL A 106 -13.87 -37.32 12.92
CA VAL A 106 -13.25 -36.39 13.87
C VAL A 106 -11.75 -36.27 13.63
N GLU A 107 -11.06 -37.38 13.39
CA GLU A 107 -9.62 -37.40 13.15
C GLU A 107 -9.27 -36.64 11.86
N ARG A 108 -10.01 -36.90 10.77
CA ARG A 108 -9.81 -36.19 9.49
C ARG A 108 -10.16 -34.71 9.57
N PHE A 109 -11.18 -34.34 10.34
CA PHE A 109 -11.52 -32.94 10.59
C PHE A 109 -10.39 -32.21 11.33
N ASN A 110 -9.85 -32.83 12.38
CA ASN A 110 -8.74 -32.24 13.15
C ASN A 110 -7.51 -32.01 12.28
N GLN A 111 -7.16 -32.95 11.41
CA GLN A 111 -6.04 -32.82 10.48
C GLN A 111 -6.23 -31.63 9.51
N LEU A 112 -7.37 -31.54 8.84
CA LEU A 112 -7.68 -30.42 7.95
C LEU A 112 -7.71 -29.07 8.71
N PHE A 113 -8.13 -29.10 9.97
CA PHE A 113 -8.17 -27.91 10.79
C PHE A 113 -6.79 -27.45 11.23
N GLU A 114 -5.89 -28.37 11.56
CA GLU A 114 -4.50 -28.08 11.88
C GLU A 114 -3.77 -27.48 10.67
N ASP A 115 -3.98 -28.04 9.48
CA ASP A 115 -3.47 -27.50 8.21
C ASP A 115 -3.99 -26.08 7.94
N TYR A 116 -5.29 -25.86 8.16
CA TYR A 116 -5.89 -24.52 8.02
C TYR A 116 -5.26 -23.50 8.98
N ILE A 117 -5.03 -23.86 10.25
CA ILE A 117 -4.40 -22.98 11.24
C ILE A 117 -2.99 -22.60 10.79
N GLN A 118 -2.20 -23.55 10.30
CA GLN A 118 -0.84 -23.30 9.82
C GLN A 118 -0.84 -22.31 8.63
N ILE A 119 -1.74 -22.53 7.66
CA ILE A 119 -1.88 -21.65 6.50
C ILE A 119 -2.34 -20.25 6.92
N GLN A 120 -3.28 -20.15 7.87
CA GLN A 120 -3.76 -18.86 8.39
C GLN A 120 -2.62 -18.09 9.07
N GLN A 121 -1.81 -18.74 9.92
CA GLN A 121 -0.69 -18.10 10.60
C GLN A 121 0.38 -17.61 9.60
N LEU A 122 0.68 -18.42 8.58
CA LEU A 122 1.61 -18.03 7.52
C LEU A 122 1.12 -16.81 6.75
N LEU A 123 -0.18 -16.74 6.47
CA LEU A 123 -0.80 -15.59 5.82
C LEU A 123 -0.69 -14.33 6.70
N GLU A 124 -1.02 -14.41 8.00
CA GLU A 124 -0.90 -13.28 8.93
C GLU A 124 0.54 -12.73 9.02
N VAL A 125 1.53 -13.63 9.09
CA VAL A 125 2.96 -13.24 9.08
C VAL A 125 3.34 -12.55 7.77
N SER A 126 2.87 -13.07 6.64
CA SER A 126 3.15 -12.51 5.31
C SER A 126 2.52 -11.12 5.16
N LEU A 127 1.28 -10.93 5.60
CA LEU A 127 0.62 -9.63 5.61
C LEU A 127 1.35 -8.63 6.50
N ARG A 128 1.80 -9.04 7.69
CA ARG A 128 2.58 -8.18 8.58
C ARG A 128 3.91 -7.73 7.97
N LYS A 129 4.58 -8.62 7.21
CA LYS A 129 5.80 -8.27 6.46
C LYS A 129 5.53 -7.23 5.37
N ILE A 130 4.43 -7.38 4.62
CA ILE A 130 4.01 -6.42 3.59
C ILE A 130 3.74 -5.05 4.23
N ILE A 131 2.97 -4.99 5.32
CA ILE A 131 2.66 -3.74 6.01
C ILE A 131 3.93 -3.04 6.50
N ARG A 132 4.89 -3.78 7.06
CA ARG A 132 6.19 -3.22 7.50
C ARG A 132 7.01 -2.70 6.33
N ALA A 133 7.11 -3.45 5.24
CA ALA A 133 7.85 -3.04 4.05
C ALA A 133 7.27 -1.78 3.37
N MET A 134 5.97 -1.51 3.55
CA MET A 134 5.30 -0.33 3.01
C MET A 134 5.37 0.90 3.91
N GLY A 135 5.59 0.72 5.22
CA GLY A 135 5.79 1.81 6.18
C GLY A 135 7.26 2.19 6.41
N SER A 136 8.21 1.53 5.71
CA SER A 136 9.66 1.76 5.78
C SER A 136 10.12 2.67 4.65
#